data_AF-A0A6L8TC13-F1
#
_entry.id   AF-A0A6L8TC13-F1
#
_cell.length_a   1.000
_cell.length_b   1.000
_cell.length_c   1.000
_cell.angle_alpha   90.00
_cell.angle_beta   90.00
_cell.angle_gamma   90.00
#
_symmetry.space_group_name_H-M   'P 1'
#
loop_
_entity.id
_entity.type
_entity.pdbx_description
1 polymer ?
#
loop_
_entity_poly.entity_id
_entity_poly.type
_entity_poly.pdbx_seq_one_letter_code
_entity_poly.pdbx_strand_id
1 'polypeptide(L)'
;MDKKGQKRQGYLSWDEYFMGVAMLSGMRSKDPHSQVGACIVSEDNKILSMGYNGFPKGCSDDEFPWGREGDPLDTKYLYVTHSELNAILNYRGGSLEGAKLYVSLFPCNECAKAIIQAGIRTIVYDCDKYADTPSVIASKKMLDAAGVRYYKYNRTDREITIKV
;
A
#
# COMPACT_ATOMS: atom_id res chain seq x y z
N MET A 1 17.66 24.75 32.39
CA MET A 1 16.40 24.19 32.94
C MET A 1 16.20 22.80 32.38
N ASP A 2 16.33 21.79 33.25
CA ASP A 2 16.26 20.37 32.93
C ASP A 2 14.88 20.02 32.33
N LYS A 3 14.84 19.57 31.07
CA LYS A 3 13.63 19.00 30.42
C LYS A 3 13.34 17.57 30.90
N LYS A 4 13.50 17.28 32.19
CA LYS A 4 13.24 15.95 32.74
C LYS A 4 11.72 15.79 32.96
N GLY A 5 11.06 15.05 32.07
CA GLY A 5 9.69 14.55 32.26
C GLY A 5 8.63 15.02 31.26
N GLN A 6 8.94 15.88 30.29
CA GLN A 6 7.97 16.27 29.24
C GLN A 6 8.06 15.37 28.01
N LYS A 7 6.91 15.06 27.40
CA LYS A 7 6.83 14.33 26.13
C LYS A 7 7.67 15.05 25.07
N ARG A 8 8.46 14.29 24.30
CA ARG A 8 9.20 14.81 23.14
C ARG A 8 8.23 15.56 22.22
N GLN A 9 8.65 16.70 21.70
CA GLN A 9 7.95 17.42 20.64
C GLN A 9 8.46 16.95 19.26
N GLY A 10 7.62 17.03 18.23
CA GLY A 10 8.01 16.66 16.86
C GLY A 10 8.24 15.16 16.65
N TYR A 11 7.59 14.28 17.43
CA TYR A 11 7.49 12.86 17.09
C TYR A 11 6.50 12.68 15.92
N LEU A 12 6.64 11.56 15.20
CA LEU A 12 5.74 11.21 14.10
C LEU A 12 4.35 10.86 14.63
N SER A 13 3.33 11.38 13.99
CA SER A 13 1.97 10.86 14.15
C SER A 13 1.87 9.43 13.61
N TRP A 14 0.80 8.73 13.96
CA TRP A 14 0.57 7.38 13.44
C TRP A 14 0.42 7.35 11.93
N ASP A 15 -0.31 8.30 11.34
CA ASP A 15 -0.51 8.34 9.89
C ASP A 15 0.80 8.68 9.15
N GLU A 16 1.60 9.62 9.66
CA GLU A 16 2.95 9.89 9.12
C GLU A 16 3.84 8.64 9.18
N TYR A 17 3.79 7.91 10.29
CA TYR A 17 4.56 6.70 10.47
C TYR A 17 4.13 5.59 9.50
N PHE A 18 2.83 5.24 9.46
CA PHE A 18 2.36 4.13 8.64
C PHE A 18 2.38 4.43 7.14
N MET A 19 2.07 5.67 6.74
CA MET A 19 2.25 6.08 5.35
C MET A 19 3.75 6.12 4.98
N GLY A 20 4.61 6.59 5.89
CA GLY A 20 6.06 6.54 5.70
C GLY A 20 6.59 5.11 5.52
N VAL A 21 6.09 4.15 6.29
CA VAL A 21 6.42 2.72 6.13
C VAL A 21 5.94 2.18 4.78
N ALA A 22 4.72 2.54 4.35
CA ALA A 22 4.21 2.16 3.02
C ALA A 22 5.10 2.72 1.91
N MET A 23 5.46 4.00 1.96
CA MET A 23 6.36 4.64 1.00
C MET A 23 7.76 3.98 1.00
N LEU A 24 8.35 3.75 2.17
CA LEU A 24 9.63 3.06 2.31
C LEU A 24 9.58 1.63 1.74
N SER A 25 8.48 0.91 1.96
CA SER A 25 8.26 -0.42 1.39
C SER A 25 8.24 -0.36 -0.14
N GLY A 26 7.59 0.67 -0.71
CA GLY A 26 7.58 0.92 -2.15
C GLY A 26 8.98 1.05 -2.75
N MET A 27 9.95 1.58 -2.00
CA MET A 27 11.36 1.67 -2.44
C MET A 27 12.04 0.30 -2.67
N ARG A 28 11.42 -0.82 -2.26
CA ARG A 28 11.89 -2.17 -2.60
C ARG A 28 11.43 -2.65 -3.98
N SER A 29 10.45 -1.97 -4.60
CA SER A 29 9.97 -2.31 -5.94
C SER A 29 11.09 -2.16 -6.97
N LYS A 30 11.20 -3.15 -7.85
CA LYS A 30 12.13 -3.14 -8.98
C LYS A 30 11.49 -2.67 -10.28
N ASP A 31 10.20 -2.34 -10.24
CA ASP A 31 9.48 -1.79 -11.39
C ASP A 31 10.07 -0.42 -11.74
N PRO A 32 10.59 -0.20 -12.96
CA PRO A 32 11.24 1.06 -13.31
C PRO A 32 10.25 2.22 -13.48
N HIS A 33 8.94 1.95 -13.53
CA HIS A 33 7.93 2.96 -13.85
C HIS A 33 7.01 3.34 -12.69
N SER A 34 6.83 2.44 -11.73
CA SER A 34 5.88 2.65 -10.63
C SER A 34 6.32 1.90 -9.39
N GLN A 35 6.59 2.62 -8.30
CA GLN A 35 6.96 2.03 -7.01
C GLN A 35 5.83 2.29 -6.01
N VAL A 36 4.92 1.32 -5.90
CA VAL A 36 3.78 1.37 -4.98
C VAL A 36 4.10 0.53 -3.76
N GLY A 37 3.79 1.05 -2.58
CA GLY A 37 3.96 0.34 -1.32
C GLY A 37 2.72 0.39 -0.46
N ALA A 38 2.58 -0.63 0.38
CA ALA A 38 1.43 -0.88 1.23
C ALA A 38 1.87 -1.31 2.63
N CYS A 39 1.13 -0.87 3.64
CA CYS A 39 1.32 -1.24 5.05
C CYS A 39 -0.04 -1.54 5.67
N ILE A 40 -0.24 -2.77 6.16
CA ILE A 40 -1.45 -3.20 6.84
C ILE A 40 -1.22 -3.13 8.34
N VAL A 41 -2.15 -2.48 9.04
CA VAL A 41 -2.05 -2.13 10.45
C VAL A 41 -3.31 -2.58 11.19
N SER A 42 -3.15 -3.17 12.37
CA SER A 42 -4.27 -3.53 13.23
C SER A 42 -5.00 -2.30 13.79
N GLU A 43 -6.15 -2.53 14.41
CA GLU A 43 -6.88 -1.48 15.15
C GLU A 43 -6.04 -0.90 16.30
N ASP A 44 -5.21 -1.74 16.93
CA ASP A 44 -4.27 -1.34 17.99
C ASP A 44 -2.97 -0.67 17.48
N ASN A 45 -2.93 -0.24 16.21
CA ASN A 45 -1.76 0.41 15.61
C ASN A 45 -0.49 -0.47 15.59
N LYS A 46 -0.63 -1.79 15.38
CA LYS A 46 0.50 -2.71 15.15
C LYS A 46 0.61 -3.00 13.66
N ILE A 47 1.82 -2.90 13.10
CA ILE A 47 2.06 -3.32 11.72
C ILE A 47 1.88 -4.84 11.66
N LEU A 48 0.96 -5.29 10.82
CA LEU A 48 0.66 -6.69 10.58
C LEU A 48 1.44 -7.22 9.38
N SER A 49 1.50 -6.44 8.31
CA SER A 49 2.16 -6.84 7.06
C SER A 49 2.51 -5.62 6.20
N MET A 50 3.44 -5.82 5.27
CA MET A 50 3.86 -4.82 4.29
C MET A 50 3.97 -5.46 2.92
N GLY A 51 3.82 -4.64 1.88
CA GLY A 51 3.94 -5.08 0.50
C GLY A 51 4.44 -3.97 -0.41
N TYR A 52 4.98 -4.38 -1.55
CA TYR A 52 5.35 -3.51 -2.66
C TYR A 52 5.04 -4.24 -3.96
N ASN A 53 4.90 -3.52 -5.07
CA ASN A 53 4.65 -4.17 -6.36
C ASN A 53 5.91 -4.89 -6.87
N GLY A 54 5.73 -6.12 -7.37
CA GLY A 54 6.82 -6.99 -7.79
C GLY A 54 6.29 -8.29 -8.39
N PHE A 55 7.16 -9.08 -9.01
CA PHE A 55 6.75 -10.40 -9.51
C PHE A 55 6.51 -11.40 -8.37
N PRO A 56 5.73 -12.48 -8.62
CA PRO A 56 5.49 -13.53 -7.65
C PRO A 56 6.79 -14.16 -7.15
N LYS A 57 6.73 -14.72 -5.94
CA LYS A 57 7.90 -15.39 -5.35
C LYS A 57 8.37 -16.52 -6.26
N GLY A 58 9.64 -16.45 -6.68
CA GLY A 58 10.27 -17.43 -7.57
C GLY A 58 10.30 -17.01 -9.04
N CYS A 59 9.60 -15.96 -9.43
CA CYS A 59 9.73 -15.33 -10.74
C CYS A 59 10.84 -14.27 -10.69
N SER A 60 11.95 -14.50 -11.40
CA SER A 60 13.09 -13.58 -11.38
C SER A 60 12.78 -12.29 -12.13
N ASP A 61 13.14 -11.14 -11.55
CA ASP A 61 13.01 -9.84 -12.22
C ASP A 61 13.99 -9.68 -13.40
N ASP A 62 14.94 -10.61 -13.57
CA ASP A 62 15.86 -10.67 -14.71
C ASP A 62 15.32 -11.50 -15.89
N GLU A 63 14.28 -12.29 -15.65
CA GLU A 63 13.67 -13.19 -16.65
C GLU A 63 12.32 -12.68 -17.15
N PHE A 64 11.55 -12.01 -16.28
CA PHE A 64 10.21 -11.54 -16.60
C PHE A 64 10.21 -10.06 -17.04
N PRO A 65 9.35 -9.67 -17.99
CA PRO A 65 9.43 -8.35 -18.61
C PRO A 65 8.84 -7.25 -17.75
N TRP A 66 9.56 -6.13 -17.65
CA TRP A 66 9.05 -4.88 -17.06
C TRP A 66 8.36 -3.94 -18.06
N GLY A 67 8.34 -4.32 -19.34
CA GLY A 67 7.77 -3.54 -20.43
C GLY A 67 6.29 -3.20 -20.24
N ARG A 68 5.84 -2.13 -20.88
CA ARG A 68 4.45 -1.64 -20.85
C ARG A 68 3.76 -1.67 -22.22
N GLU A 69 4.50 -1.95 -23.27
CA GLU A 69 4.05 -1.91 -24.66
C GLU A 69 4.51 -3.19 -25.37
N GLY A 70 3.77 -3.63 -26.38
CA GLY A 70 4.01 -4.87 -27.11
C GLY A 70 2.96 -5.95 -26.80
N ASP A 71 3.31 -7.19 -27.11
CA ASP A 71 2.45 -8.34 -26.85
C ASP A 71 2.21 -8.53 -25.35
N PRO A 72 1.03 -8.97 -24.91
CA PRO A 72 0.71 -9.06 -23.48
C PRO A 72 1.73 -9.86 -22.64
N LEU A 73 2.33 -10.92 -23.22
CA LEU A 73 3.36 -11.75 -22.58
C LEU A 73 4.73 -11.07 -22.48
N ASP A 74 4.96 -10.00 -23.25
CA ASP A 74 6.17 -9.18 -23.19
C ASP A 74 5.96 -7.93 -22.32
N THR A 75 4.78 -7.80 -21.70
CA THR A 75 4.46 -6.73 -20.74
C THR A 75 4.40 -7.25 -19.32
N LYS A 76 4.66 -6.36 -18.37
CA LYS A 76 4.58 -6.70 -16.94
C LYS A 76 3.18 -7.03 -16.44
N TYR A 77 2.13 -6.61 -17.16
CA TYR A 77 0.77 -6.53 -16.61
C TYR A 77 0.18 -7.88 -16.21
N LEU A 78 0.57 -8.97 -16.87
CA LEU A 78 0.11 -10.32 -16.53
C LEU A 78 0.89 -10.95 -15.36
N TYR A 79 2.08 -10.44 -15.07
CA TYR A 79 3.01 -11.04 -14.10
C TYR A 79 3.08 -10.25 -12.80
N VAL A 80 2.91 -8.93 -12.83
CA VAL A 80 3.13 -8.09 -11.65
C VAL A 80 2.04 -8.30 -10.60
N THR A 81 2.45 -8.54 -9.36
CA THR A 81 1.56 -8.50 -8.19
C THR A 81 1.61 -7.10 -7.58
N HIS A 82 0.45 -6.52 -7.32
CA HIS A 82 0.33 -5.21 -6.71
C HIS A 82 0.73 -5.21 -5.23
N SER A 83 1.06 -4.02 -4.71
CA SER A 83 1.54 -3.86 -3.34
C SER A 83 0.54 -4.31 -2.28
N GLU A 84 -0.74 -4.06 -2.51
CA GLU A 84 -1.86 -4.35 -1.62
C GLU A 84 -2.07 -5.87 -1.54
N LEU A 85 -2.05 -6.53 -2.70
CA LEU A 85 -2.18 -7.99 -2.76
C LEU A 85 -0.97 -8.67 -2.12
N ASN A 86 0.25 -8.19 -2.40
CA ASN A 86 1.44 -8.69 -1.71
C ASN A 86 1.37 -8.47 -0.20
N ALA A 87 0.89 -7.30 0.27
CA ALA A 87 0.74 -7.06 1.71
C ALA A 87 -0.25 -8.04 2.36
N ILE A 88 -1.37 -8.32 1.71
CA ILE A 88 -2.35 -9.32 2.18
C ILE A 88 -1.72 -10.73 2.20
N LEU A 89 -1.10 -11.15 1.10
CA LEU A 89 -0.54 -12.50 0.95
C LEU A 89 0.71 -12.74 1.81
N ASN A 90 1.46 -11.70 2.16
CA ASN A 90 2.60 -11.78 3.06
C ASN A 90 2.19 -12.05 4.50
N TYR A 91 0.94 -11.75 4.88
CA TYR A 91 0.46 -11.95 6.24
C TYR A 91 0.20 -13.43 6.52
N ARG A 92 0.89 -13.98 7.52
CA ARG A 92 0.72 -15.38 7.97
C ARG A 92 0.15 -15.49 9.39
N GLY A 93 -0.24 -14.36 9.99
CA GLY A 93 -0.52 -14.23 11.43
C GLY A 93 -1.96 -14.49 11.85
N GLY A 94 -2.85 -14.86 10.94
CA GLY A 94 -4.28 -15.10 11.22
C GLY A 94 -5.18 -14.20 10.37
N SER A 95 -6.02 -13.41 11.03
CA SER A 95 -7.03 -12.57 10.38
C SER A 95 -6.56 -11.13 10.15
N LEU A 96 -7.00 -10.53 9.03
CA LEU A 96 -6.90 -9.10 8.73
C LEU A 96 -8.23 -8.36 8.94
N GLU A 97 -9.24 -9.02 9.51
CA GLU A 97 -10.55 -8.42 9.77
C GLU A 97 -10.40 -7.17 10.66
N GLY A 98 -11.07 -6.08 10.25
CA GLY A 98 -11.02 -4.80 10.96
C GLY A 98 -9.76 -3.97 10.71
N ALA A 99 -8.73 -4.52 10.05
CA ALA A 99 -7.47 -3.83 9.83
C ALA A 99 -7.60 -2.59 8.93
N LYS A 100 -6.55 -1.76 8.96
CA LYS A 100 -6.36 -0.56 8.14
C LYS A 100 -5.23 -0.80 7.13
N LEU A 101 -5.42 -0.37 5.89
CA LEU A 101 -4.41 -0.38 4.83
C LEU A 101 -3.93 1.03 4.55
N TYR A 102 -2.64 1.31 4.74
CA TYR A 102 -1.97 2.51 4.22
C TYR A 102 -1.32 2.16 2.89
N VAL A 103 -1.57 2.94 1.83
CA VAL A 103 -1.08 2.66 0.48
C VAL A 103 -0.67 3.93 -0.26
N SER A 104 0.42 3.90 -1.03
CA SER A 104 0.90 5.10 -1.73
C SER A 104 0.07 5.48 -2.97
N LEU A 105 -0.75 4.55 -3.50
CA LEU A 105 -1.63 4.78 -4.64
C LEU A 105 -2.99 4.10 -4.40
N PHE A 106 -4.08 4.76 -4.82
CA PHE A 106 -5.43 4.23 -4.64
C PHE A 106 -5.59 2.84 -5.29
N PRO A 107 -6.18 1.85 -4.59
CA PRO A 107 -6.25 0.48 -5.09
C PRO A 107 -7.09 0.30 -6.34
N CYS A 108 -6.59 -0.52 -7.28
CA CYS A 108 -7.37 -0.96 -8.45
C CYS A 108 -8.54 -1.88 -8.03
N ASN A 109 -9.45 -2.18 -8.96
CA ASN A 109 -10.60 -3.04 -8.70
C ASN A 109 -10.21 -4.45 -8.22
N GLU A 110 -9.15 -5.06 -8.74
CA GLU A 110 -8.71 -6.39 -8.28
C GLU A 110 -8.16 -6.35 -6.85
N CYS A 111 -7.39 -5.31 -6.51
CA CYS A 111 -6.93 -5.12 -5.14
C CYS A 111 -8.09 -4.83 -4.20
N ALA A 112 -9.10 -4.05 -4.62
CA ALA A 112 -10.30 -3.82 -3.83
C ALA A 112 -11.05 -5.11 -3.49
N LYS A 113 -11.20 -6.04 -4.44
CA LYS A 113 -11.78 -7.37 -4.16
C LYS A 113 -10.99 -8.09 -3.07
N ALA A 114 -9.66 -8.13 -3.18
CA ALA A 114 -8.80 -8.78 -2.20
C ALA A 114 -8.89 -8.12 -0.81
N ILE A 115 -8.89 -6.78 -0.76
CA ILE A 115 -9.03 -5.98 0.47
C ILE A 115 -10.35 -6.30 1.17
N ILE A 116 -11.46 -6.29 0.43
CA ILE A 116 -12.80 -6.60 0.96
C ILE A 116 -12.84 -8.01 1.50
N GLN A 117 -12.38 -9.00 0.72
CA GLN A 117 -12.39 -10.41 1.11
C GLN A 117 -11.44 -10.71 2.29
N ALA A 118 -10.38 -9.92 2.46
CA ALA A 118 -9.47 -10.04 3.61
C ALA A 118 -10.05 -9.46 4.91
N GLY A 119 -11.20 -8.78 4.85
CA GLY A 119 -11.84 -8.16 6.01
C GLY A 119 -11.28 -6.79 6.40
N ILE A 120 -10.43 -6.18 5.56
CA ILE A 120 -9.87 -4.85 5.81
C ILE A 120 -10.99 -3.81 5.69
N ARG A 121 -11.14 -2.94 6.69
CA ARG A 121 -12.29 -2.00 6.78
C ARG A 121 -11.94 -0.54 6.53
N THR A 122 -10.65 -0.20 6.48
CA THR A 122 -10.20 1.18 6.26
C THR A 122 -9.01 1.23 5.32
N ILE A 123 -9.04 2.15 4.36
CA ILE A 123 -7.93 2.45 3.44
C ILE A 123 -7.51 3.90 3.65
N VAL A 124 -6.22 4.15 3.82
CA VAL A 124 -5.62 5.48 3.83
C VAL A 124 -4.66 5.55 2.65
N TYR A 125 -4.99 6.35 1.64
CA TYR A 125 -4.24 6.40 0.38
C TYR A 125 -3.58 7.76 0.17
N ASP A 126 -2.35 7.78 -0.36
CA ASP A 126 -1.64 9.04 -0.62
C ASP A 126 -2.06 9.70 -1.95
N CYS A 127 -2.08 8.93 -3.04
CA CYS A 127 -2.36 9.44 -4.38
C CYS A 127 -3.57 8.74 -5.02
N ASP A 128 -4.38 9.48 -5.79
CA ASP A 128 -5.47 8.94 -6.61
C ASP A 128 -5.42 9.53 -8.03
N LYS A 129 -4.27 9.39 -8.68
CA LYS A 129 -4.03 9.93 -10.04
C LYS A 129 -4.81 9.22 -11.16
N TYR A 130 -5.47 8.10 -10.85
CA TYR A 130 -6.24 7.30 -11.81
C TYR A 130 -7.73 7.28 -11.46
N ALA A 131 -8.21 8.28 -10.71
CA ALA A 131 -9.56 8.35 -10.17
C ALA A 131 -10.68 8.09 -11.18
N ASP A 132 -10.50 8.55 -12.42
CA ASP A 132 -11.49 8.51 -13.49
C ASP A 132 -11.40 7.24 -14.36
N THR A 133 -10.45 6.35 -14.07
CA THR A 133 -10.33 5.09 -14.83
C THR A 133 -11.45 4.12 -14.46
N PRO A 134 -11.92 3.27 -15.39
CA PRO A 134 -12.95 2.26 -15.09
C PRO A 134 -12.57 1.34 -13.92
N SER A 135 -11.29 1.00 -13.78
CA SER A 135 -10.79 0.19 -12.67
C SER A 135 -10.96 0.89 -11.32
N VAL A 136 -10.58 2.15 -11.18
CA VAL A 136 -10.73 2.88 -9.90
C VAL A 136 -12.20 3.23 -9.61
N ILE A 137 -13.00 3.52 -10.62
CA ILE A 137 -14.45 3.72 -10.46
C ILE A 137 -15.11 2.42 -9.94
N ALA A 138 -14.78 1.26 -10.53
CA ALA A 138 -15.27 -0.03 -10.05
C ALA A 138 -14.77 -0.35 -8.64
N SER A 139 -13.51 -0.02 -8.34
CA SER A 139 -12.92 -0.14 -7.00
C SER A 139 -13.75 0.62 -5.96
N LYS A 140 -13.98 1.92 -6.17
CA LYS A 140 -14.79 2.77 -5.26
C LYS A 140 -16.20 2.22 -5.08
N LYS A 141 -16.89 1.86 -6.18
CA LYS A 141 -18.22 1.24 -6.12
C LYS A 141 -18.27 -0.02 -5.25
N MET A 142 -17.29 -0.91 -5.39
CA MET A 142 -17.21 -2.13 -4.57
C MET A 142 -16.89 -1.83 -3.10
N LEU A 143 -15.96 -0.91 -2.84
CA LEU A 143 -15.59 -0.51 -1.49
C LEU A 143 -16.78 0.13 -0.75
N ASP A 144 -17.52 1.02 -1.42
CA ASP A 144 -18.73 1.66 -0.89
C ASP A 144 -19.80 0.60 -0.56
N ALA A 145 -20.07 -0.31 -1.49
CA ALA A 145 -21.06 -1.37 -1.31
C ALA A 145 -20.69 -2.33 -0.15
N ALA A 146 -19.39 -2.59 0.04
CA ALA A 146 -18.88 -3.45 1.11
C ALA A 146 -18.70 -2.73 2.46
N GLY A 147 -18.95 -1.42 2.53
CA GLY A 147 -18.76 -0.61 3.73
C GLY A 147 -17.28 -0.43 4.12
N VAL A 148 -16.35 -0.52 3.16
CA VAL A 148 -14.93 -0.24 3.39
C VAL A 148 -14.68 1.25 3.22
N ARG A 149 -14.24 1.90 4.29
CA ARG A 149 -13.99 3.35 4.30
C ARG A 149 -12.64 3.65 3.67
N TYR A 150 -12.54 4.74 2.91
CA TYR A 150 -11.26 5.19 2.37
C TYR A 150 -11.08 6.70 2.54
N TYR A 151 -9.84 7.11 2.86
CA TYR A 151 -9.48 8.50 3.14
C TYR A 151 -8.19 8.86 2.41
N LYS A 152 -8.15 10.04 1.81
CA LYS A 152 -6.91 10.59 1.29
C LYS A 152 -6.03 11.00 2.48
N TYR A 153 -4.78 10.57 2.47
CA TYR A 153 -3.78 10.99 3.43
C TYR A 153 -3.48 12.48 3.22
N ASN A 154 -3.60 13.25 4.31
CA ASN A 154 -3.23 14.66 4.32
C ASN A 154 -1.75 14.76 4.64
N ARG A 155 -0.92 14.96 3.61
CA ARG A 155 0.52 15.16 3.78
C ARG A 155 0.79 16.32 4.75
N THR A 156 1.71 16.11 5.68
CA THR A 156 2.13 17.12 6.66
C THR A 156 3.30 17.98 6.17
N ASP A 157 3.78 17.73 4.95
CA ASP A 157 5.01 18.29 4.36
C ASP A 157 6.28 18.13 5.23
N ARG A 158 6.22 17.23 6.23
CA ARG A 158 7.36 16.88 7.06
C ARG A 158 8.35 16.04 6.26
N GLU A 159 9.60 16.47 6.25
CA GLU A 159 10.70 15.66 5.74
C GLU A 159 11.15 14.64 6.80
N ILE A 160 11.29 13.38 6.39
CA ILE A 160 11.80 12.28 7.23
C ILE A 160 13.07 11.73 6.57
N THR A 161 14.21 11.94 7.21
CA THR A 161 15.51 11.46 6.71
C THR A 161 15.92 10.18 7.44
N ILE A 162 16.18 9.12 6.67
CA ILE A 162 16.79 7.88 7.16
C ILE A 162 18.18 7.77 6.53
N LYS A 163 19.23 7.65 7.34
CA LYS A 163 20.59 7.36 6.86
C LYS A 163 20.80 5.85 7.00
N VAL A 164 20.87 5.17 5.86
CA VAL A 164 21.13 3.72 5.76
C VAL A 164 22.60 3.44 5.46
#